data_AF-A0A5K7ZU20-F1
#
_entry.id   AF-A0A5K7ZU20-F1
#
_cell.length_a   1.000
_cell.length_b   1.000
_cell.length_c   1.000
_cell.angle_alpha   90.00
_cell.angle_beta   90.00
_cell.angle_gamma   90.00
#
_symmetry.space_group_name_H-M   'P 1'
#
loop_
_entity.id
_entity.type
_entity.pdbx_description
1 polymer ?
#
loop_
_entity_poly.entity_id
_entity_poly.type
_entity_poly.pdbx_seq_one_letter_code
_entity_poly.pdbx_strand_id
1 'polypeptide(L)'
;MNPPSELKRLYQADLNPDQQERLFESMAKTFARAIENRAPKNRPPGKAGLKAEKGYYRLLYLEGELLDKVRPAEGMSPASTYHWDHLESIVGQMKDLPELQTEILAALESALDAVLHPSPPA
;
A
#
# COMPACT_ATOMS: atom_id res chain seq x y z
N MET A 1 1.29 19.98 -0.62
CA MET A 1 0.32 19.29 0.25
C MET A 1 1.12 18.68 1.39
N ASN A 2 0.62 18.73 2.62
CA ASN A 2 1.26 18.01 3.72
C ASN A 2 0.97 16.51 3.55
N PRO A 3 1.95 15.62 3.76
CA PRO A 3 1.68 14.19 3.73
C PRO A 3 0.65 13.83 4.81
N PRO A 4 -0.24 12.85 4.55
CA PRO A 4 -1.06 12.19 5.55
C PRO A 4 -0.26 11.82 6.81
N SER A 5 -0.93 11.81 7.97
CA SER A 5 -0.32 11.51 9.27
C SER A 5 0.41 10.16 9.29
N GLU A 6 -0.14 9.18 8.59
CA GLU A 6 0.35 7.80 8.52
C GLU A 6 1.69 7.75 7.77
N LEU A 7 1.83 8.53 6.69
CA LEU A 7 3.08 8.64 5.94
C LEU A 7 4.15 9.41 6.72
N LYS A 8 3.78 10.46 7.47
CA LYS A 8 4.73 11.12 8.38
C LYS A 8 5.26 10.16 9.43
N ARG A 9 4.40 9.33 9.98
CA ARG A 9 4.76 8.32 11.00
C ARG A 9 5.69 7.26 10.41
N LEU A 10 5.46 6.83 9.17
CA LEU A 10 6.37 5.95 8.43
C LEU A 10 7.76 6.57 8.29
N TYR A 11 7.87 7.82 7.83
CA TYR A 11 9.18 8.48 7.69
C TYR A 11 9.93 8.70 9.01
N GLN A 12 9.20 8.73 10.13
CA GLN A 12 9.75 8.85 11.48
C GLN A 12 10.04 7.49 12.12
N ALA A 13 9.47 6.41 11.58
CA ALA A 13 9.68 5.07 12.06
C ALA A 13 11.07 4.62 11.57
N ASP A 14 12.03 4.55 12.50
CA ASP A 14 13.37 4.02 12.25
C ASP A 14 13.31 2.49 12.10
N LEU A 15 12.69 2.04 11.00
CA LEU A 15 12.42 0.63 10.73
C LEU A 15 13.70 -0.08 10.28
N ASN A 16 14.02 -1.20 10.94
CA ASN A 16 15.08 -2.08 10.47
C ASN A 16 14.67 -2.82 9.17
N PRO A 17 15.61 -3.45 8.43
CA PRO A 17 15.30 -4.12 7.16
C PRO A 17 14.17 -5.14 7.22
N ASP A 18 14.12 -5.97 8.27
CA ASP A 18 13.07 -6.98 8.45
C ASP A 18 11.69 -6.36 8.70
N GLN A 19 11.64 -5.20 9.36
CA GLN A 19 10.41 -4.44 9.56
C GLN A 19 9.96 -3.76 8.26
N GLN A 20 10.90 -3.24 7.47
CA GLN A 20 10.59 -2.65 6.17
C GLN A 20 10.03 -3.69 5.19
N GLU A 21 10.62 -4.88 5.09
CA GLU A 21 10.10 -5.97 4.26
C GLU A 21 8.71 -6.41 4.73
N ARG A 22 8.51 -6.64 6.03
CA ARG A 22 7.18 -7.01 6.57
C ARG A 22 6.12 -5.94 6.32
N LEU A 23 6.48 -4.67 6.44
CA LEU A 23 5.59 -3.55 6.13
C LEU A 23 5.22 -3.58 4.64
N PHE A 24 6.23 -3.71 3.76
CA PHE A 24 6.03 -3.78 2.32
C PHE A 24 5.13 -4.95 1.92
N GLU A 25 5.38 -6.16 2.42
CA GLU A 25 4.53 -7.32 2.16
C GLU A 25 3.09 -7.10 2.60
N SER A 26 2.88 -6.45 3.76
CA SER A 26 1.55 -6.12 4.26
C SER A 26 0.83 -5.14 3.33
N MET A 27 1.54 -4.13 2.83
CA MET A 27 1.00 -3.20 1.84
C MET A 27 0.68 -3.90 0.51
N ALA A 28 1.59 -4.73 -0.01
CA ALA A 28 1.37 -5.49 -1.23
C ALA A 28 0.12 -6.40 -1.12
N LYS A 29 -0.04 -7.11 0.00
CA LYS A 29 -1.25 -7.93 0.28
C LYS A 29 -2.53 -7.08 0.33
N THR A 30 -2.44 -5.88 0.88
CA THR A 30 -3.58 -4.94 0.93
C THR A 30 -4.00 -4.53 -0.47
N PHE A 31 -3.06 -4.16 -1.35
CA PHE A 31 -3.34 -3.84 -2.75
C PHE A 31 -3.96 -5.03 -3.48
N ALA A 32 -3.35 -6.22 -3.37
CA ALA A 32 -3.86 -7.43 -4.00
C ALA A 32 -5.31 -7.74 -3.57
N ARG A 33 -5.62 -7.61 -2.28
CA ARG A 33 -6.98 -7.78 -1.76
C ARG A 33 -7.94 -6.71 -2.30
N ALA A 34 -7.51 -5.45 -2.35
CA ALA A 34 -8.32 -4.36 -2.87
C ALA A 34 -8.64 -4.56 -4.36
N ILE A 35 -7.69 -5.08 -5.14
CA ILE A 35 -7.83 -5.48 -6.55
C ILE A 35 -8.81 -6.64 -6.68
N GLU A 36 -8.62 -7.70 -5.90
CA GLU A 36 -9.47 -8.89 -5.94
C GLU A 36 -10.93 -8.55 -5.63
N ASN A 37 -11.20 -7.73 -4.61
CA ASN A 37 -12.54 -7.29 -4.25
C ASN A 37 -13.22 -6.46 -5.36
N ARG A 38 -12.44 -5.84 -6.24
CA ARG A 38 -12.92 -4.97 -7.33
C ARG A 38 -12.84 -5.62 -8.71
N ALA A 39 -12.30 -6.84 -8.79
CA ALA A 39 -12.22 -7.63 -10.00
C ALA A 39 -13.63 -7.88 -10.57
N PRO A 40 -13.82 -7.85 -11.89
CA PRO A 40 -15.15 -7.96 -12.51
C PRO A 40 -16.01 -9.11 -11.97
N LYS A 41 -15.39 -10.26 -11.69
CA LYS A 41 -16.03 -11.48 -11.15
C LYS A 41 -16.55 -11.35 -9.69
N ASN A 42 -15.98 -10.45 -8.90
CA ASN A 42 -16.26 -10.28 -7.47
C ASN A 42 -17.08 -9.02 -7.18
N ARG A 43 -17.46 -8.25 -8.21
CA ARG A 43 -18.21 -7.01 -8.02
C ARG A 43 -19.64 -7.31 -7.53
N PRO A 44 -20.13 -6.56 -6.53
CA PRO A 44 -21.53 -6.67 -6.13
C PRO A 44 -22.47 -6.34 -7.31
N PRO A 45 -23.63 -7.02 -7.43
CA PRO A 45 -24.66 -6.66 -8.39
C PRO A 45 -25.04 -5.17 -8.25
N GLY A 46 -25.19 -4.46 -9.38
CA GLY A 46 -25.50 -3.03 -9.39
C GLY A 46 -24.32 -2.09 -9.12
N LYS A 47 -23.11 -2.61 -8.87
CA LYS A 47 -21.86 -1.81 -8.80
C LYS A 47 -20.96 -1.95 -10.03
N ALA A 48 -21.46 -2.56 -11.10
CA ALA A 48 -20.81 -2.56 -12.41
C ALA A 48 -20.98 -1.20 -13.10
N GLY A 49 -19.91 -0.67 -13.67
CA GLY A 49 -19.93 0.60 -14.41
C GLY A 49 -18.53 1.16 -14.64
N LEU A 50 -18.43 2.16 -15.53
CA LEU A 50 -17.16 2.75 -15.97
C LEU A 50 -16.28 3.24 -14.81
N LYS A 51 -16.88 3.77 -13.73
CA LYS A 51 -16.13 4.21 -12.53
C LYS A 51 -15.49 3.03 -11.80
N ALA A 52 -16.20 1.91 -11.67
CA ALA A 52 -15.67 0.70 -11.01
C ALA A 52 -14.56 0.04 -11.84
N GLU A 53 -14.70 0.04 -13.17
CA GLU A 53 -13.65 -0.44 -14.08
C GLU A 53 -12.39 0.43 -14.02
N LYS A 54 -12.54 1.75 -14.08
CA LYS A 54 -11.42 2.68 -13.94
C LYS A 54 -10.70 2.49 -12.61
N GLY A 55 -11.44 2.37 -11.51
CA GLY A 55 -10.85 2.12 -10.18
C GLY A 55 -10.08 0.80 -10.12
N TYR A 56 -10.58 -0.26 -10.75
CA TYR A 56 -9.90 -1.55 -10.82
C TYR A 56 -8.59 -1.48 -11.63
N TYR A 57 -8.61 -0.91 -12.84
CA TYR A 57 -7.37 -0.78 -13.64
C TYR A 57 -6.36 0.18 -13.01
N ARG A 58 -6.85 1.24 -12.36
CA ARG A 58 -5.99 2.16 -11.60
C ARG A 58 -5.26 1.43 -10.48
N LEU A 59 -5.95 0.54 -9.77
CA LEU A 59 -5.34 -0.28 -8.73
C LEU A 59 -4.27 -1.23 -9.27
N LEU A 60 -4.53 -1.91 -10.38
CA LEU A 60 -3.52 -2.76 -11.05
C LEU A 60 -2.25 -1.96 -11.39
N TYR A 61 -2.42 -0.75 -11.94
CA TYR A 61 -1.29 0.13 -12.24
C TYR A 61 -0.52 0.53 -10.98
N LEU A 62 -1.23 0.93 -9.91
CA LEU A 62 -0.59 1.38 -8.67
C LEU A 62 0.06 0.23 -7.88
N GLU A 63 -0.45 -1.00 -7.98
CA GLU A 63 0.21 -2.19 -7.44
C GLU A 63 1.54 -2.44 -8.17
N GLY A 64 1.57 -2.33 -9.50
CA GLY A 64 2.82 -2.38 -10.26
C GLY A 64 3.83 -1.32 -9.80
N GLU A 65 3.39 -0.07 -9.64
CA GLU A 65 4.24 1.01 -9.13
C GLU A 65 4.77 0.73 -7.71
N LEU A 66 3.94 0.14 -6.83
CA LEU A 66 4.36 -0.27 -5.49
C LEU A 66 5.49 -1.32 -5.58
N LEU A 67 5.27 -2.37 -6.36
CA LEU A 67 6.20 -3.49 -6.49
C LEU A 67 7.53 -3.06 -7.14
N ASP A 68 7.46 -2.24 -8.17
CA ASP A 68 8.62 -1.86 -8.98
C ASP A 68 9.44 -0.71 -8.37
N LYS A 69 8.79 0.22 -7.65
CA LYS A 69 9.43 1.47 -7.22
C LYS A 69 9.63 1.61 -5.72
N VAL A 70 8.81 0.95 -4.90
CA VAL A 70 8.99 1.02 -3.43
C VAL A 70 9.99 -0.04 -2.96
N ARG A 71 9.98 -1.23 -3.58
CA ARG A 71 10.95 -2.28 -3.27
C ARG A 71 12.34 -1.94 -3.86
N PRO A 72 13.44 -2.23 -3.14
CA PRO A 72 14.76 -2.22 -3.74
C PRO A 72 14.83 -3.20 -4.93
N ALA A 73 15.58 -2.84 -5.98
CA ALA A 73 15.74 -3.71 -7.14
C ALA A 73 16.34 -5.07 -6.76
N GLU A 74 15.91 -6.13 -7.43
CA GLU A 74 16.43 -7.48 -7.19
C GLU A 74 17.96 -7.51 -7.33
N GLY A 75 18.63 -8.07 -6.31
CA GLY A 75 20.09 -8.15 -6.24
C GLY A 75 20.77 -6.97 -5.52
N MET A 76 20.03 -5.94 -5.10
CA MET A 76 20.54 -4.97 -4.13
C MET A 76 20.61 -5.57 -2.73
N SER A 77 21.55 -5.07 -1.91
CA SER A 77 21.70 -5.51 -0.52
C SER A 77 20.39 -5.27 0.25
N PRO A 78 19.99 -6.15 1.19
CA PRO A 78 18.87 -5.88 2.10
C PRO A 78 19.08 -4.63 2.98
N ALA A 79 20.29 -4.06 3.01
CA ALA A 79 20.56 -2.75 3.59
C ALA A 79 20.06 -1.57 2.73
N SER A 80 19.68 -1.81 1.48
CA SER A 80 19.07 -0.81 0.60
C SER A 80 17.67 -0.49 1.10
N THR A 81 17.47 0.76 1.49
CA THR A 81 16.22 1.24 2.09
C THR A 81 15.10 1.23 1.05
N TYR A 82 13.92 0.76 1.45
CA TYR A 82 12.70 0.89 0.65
C TYR A 82 12.43 2.36 0.32
N HIS A 83 11.97 2.63 -0.90
CA HIS A 83 11.73 3.99 -1.38
C HIS A 83 10.32 4.46 -1.03
N TRP A 84 10.08 4.73 0.25
CA TRP A 84 8.77 5.10 0.79
C TRP A 84 8.19 6.40 0.19
N ASP A 85 9.02 7.28 -0.37
CA ASP A 85 8.56 8.46 -1.11
C ASP A 85 7.65 8.09 -2.30
N HIS A 86 7.89 6.93 -2.92
CA HIS A 86 7.01 6.43 -3.98
C HIS A 86 5.65 5.98 -3.46
N LEU A 87 5.56 5.49 -2.21
CA LEU A 87 4.27 5.18 -1.57
C LEU A 87 3.43 6.45 -1.38
N GLU A 88 4.04 7.57 -0.98
CA GLU A 88 3.34 8.86 -0.92
C GLU A 88 2.79 9.29 -2.28
N SER A 89 3.58 9.13 -3.35
CA SER A 89 3.13 9.42 -4.71
C SER A 89 1.95 8.52 -5.12
N ILE A 90 2.02 7.22 -4.80
CA ILE A 90 0.94 6.25 -5.06
C ILE A 90 -0.34 6.65 -4.33
N VAL A 91 -0.27 6.95 -3.04
CA VAL A 91 -1.41 7.43 -2.24
C VAL A 91 -1.95 8.74 -2.81
N GLY A 92 -1.08 9.66 -3.23
CA GLY A 92 -1.46 10.93 -3.85
C GLY A 92 -2.17 10.78 -5.20
N GLN A 93 -1.92 9.69 -5.92
CA GLN A 93 -2.57 9.34 -7.19
C GLN A 93 -3.98 8.75 -7.03
N MET A 94 -4.42 8.45 -5.79
CA MET A 94 -5.75 7.92 -5.47
C MET A 94 -6.75 8.97 -5.02
N LYS A 95 -6.47 10.27 -5.18
CA LYS A 95 -7.36 11.37 -4.72
C LYS A 95 -8.77 11.33 -5.31
N ASP A 96 -8.92 10.77 -6.51
CA ASP A 96 -10.19 10.56 -7.19
C ASP A 96 -10.92 9.28 -6.73
N LEU A 97 -10.30 8.49 -5.88
CA LEU A 97 -10.79 7.26 -5.25
C LEU A 97 -10.64 7.36 -3.72
N PRO A 98 -11.34 8.32 -3.06
CA PRO A 98 -11.10 8.63 -1.65
C PRO A 98 -11.34 7.45 -0.72
N GLU A 99 -12.31 6.58 -1.03
CA GLU A 99 -12.60 5.39 -0.22
C GLU A 99 -11.42 4.41 -0.22
N LEU A 100 -10.76 4.28 -1.37
CA LEU A 100 -9.58 3.44 -1.50
C LEU A 100 -8.36 4.07 -0.83
N GLN A 101 -8.20 5.39 -0.99
CA GLN A 101 -7.13 6.11 -0.31
C GLN A 101 -7.21 5.92 1.21
N THR A 102 -8.41 6.02 1.79
CA THR A 102 -8.65 5.74 3.21
C THR A 102 -8.35 4.29 3.58
N GLU A 103 -8.78 3.32 2.78
CA GLU A 103 -8.50 1.88 3.00
C GLU A 103 -6.98 1.60 3.05
N ILE A 104 -6.22 2.15 2.10
CA ILE A 104 -4.76 1.98 2.03
C ILE A 104 -4.05 2.69 3.19
N LEU A 105 -4.46 3.91 3.57
CA LEU A 105 -3.86 4.62 4.70
C LEU A 105 -4.13 3.91 6.03
N ALA A 106 -5.34 3.41 6.26
CA ALA A 106 -5.68 2.64 7.45
C ALA A 106 -4.90 1.32 7.52
N ALA A 107 -4.72 0.65 6.38
CA ALA A 107 -3.88 -0.55 6.30
C ALA A 107 -2.41 -0.24 6.58
N LEU A 108 -1.89 0.89 6.07
CA LEU A 108 -0.53 1.35 6.36
C LEU A 108 -0.34 1.59 7.86
N GLU A 109 -1.27 2.30 8.51
CA GLU A 109 -1.21 2.54 9.95
C GLU A 109 -1.21 1.23 10.75
N SER A 110 -2.14 0.32 10.44
CA SER A 110 -2.24 -0.97 11.11
C SER A 110 -1.01 -1.84 10.88
N ALA A 111 -0.45 -1.85 9.66
CA ALA A 111 0.76 -2.59 9.34
C ALA A 111 1.99 -1.99 10.05
N LEU A 112 2.07 -0.66 10.14
CA LEU A 112 3.13 0.05 10.85
C LEU A 112 3.11 -0.27 12.35
N ASP A 113 1.92 -0.27 12.97
CA ASP A 113 1.76 -0.71 14.36
C ASP A 113 2.22 -2.16 14.56
N ALA A 114 1.84 -3.06 13.64
CA ALA A 114 2.20 -4.48 13.74
C ALA A 114 3.71 -4.72 13.65
N VAL A 115 4.45 -3.95 12.83
CA VAL A 115 5.92 -4.10 12.72
C VAL A 115 6.67 -3.40 13.85
N LEU A 116 6.14 -2.31 14.41
CA LEU A 116 6.73 -1.57 15.53
C LEU A 116 6.46 -2.25 16.89
N HIS A 117 5.29 -2.86 17.04
CA HIS A 117 4.85 -3.51 18.26
C HIS A 117 4.44 -4.97 17.97
N PRO A 118 5.40 -5.83 17.58
CA PRO A 118 5.11 -7.23 17.33
C PRO A 118 4.58 -7.85 18.64
N SER A 119 3.32 -8.27 18.63
CA SER A 119 2.78 -9.01 19.78
C SER A 119 3.62 -10.28 19.97
N PRO A 120 3.97 -10.66 21.21
CA PRO A 120 4.71 -11.90 21.45
C PRO A 120 3.89 -13.08 20.91
N PRO A 121 4.54 -14.13 20.38
CA PRO A 121 3.84 -15.33 19.98
C PRO A 121 3.10 -15.91 21.19
N ALA A 122 1.82 -16.23 20.99
CA ALA A 122 0.97 -16.91 21.98
C ALA A 122 1.47 -18.31 22.29
#